data_AF-A0AAV5U6M1-F1
#
_entry.id   AF-A0AAV5U6M1-F1
#
_cell.length_a   1.000
_cell.length_b   1.000
_cell.length_c   1.000
_cell.angle_alpha   90.00
_cell.angle_beta   90.00
_cell.angle_gamma   90.00
#
_symmetry.space_group_name_H-M   'P 1'
#
loop_
_entity.id
_entity.type
_entity.pdbx_description
1 polymer ?
#
loop_
_entity_poly.entity_id
_entity_poly.type
_entity_poly.pdbx_seq_one_letter_code
_entity_poly.pdbx_strand_id
1 'polypeptide(L)' 'SSFESVRKCAERLGELESRLDILVNNAGMSAGAFKKTEDGHESCWHANHLGPFLLTELLLPLLEKSTEG' A
#
# COMPACT_ATOMS: atom_id res chain seq x y z
N SER A 1 -2.21 9.83 -5.59
CA SER A 1 -2.06 8.73 -4.61
C SER A 1 -3.23 8.84 -3.67
N SER A 2 -4.01 7.77 -3.52
CA SER A 2 -5.14 7.78 -2.62
C SER A 2 -5.44 6.44 -1.96
N PHE A 3 -6.11 6.50 -0.81
CA PHE A 3 -6.48 5.32 -0.05
C PHE A 3 -7.50 4.45 -0.78
N GLU A 4 -8.38 5.03 -1.59
CA GLU A 4 -9.31 4.25 -2.43
C GLU A 4 -8.52 3.38 -3.43
N SER A 5 -7.51 3.94 -4.09
CA SER A 5 -6.66 3.17 -5.00
C SER A 5 -5.89 2.05 -4.29
N VAL A 6 -5.44 2.28 -3.05
CA VAL A 6 -4.75 1.26 -2.25
C VAL A 6 -5.69 0.11 -1.88
N ARG A 7 -6.92 0.42 -1.45
CA ARG A 7 -7.94 -0.60 -1.11
C ARG A 7 -8.30 -1.45 -2.32
N LYS A 8 -8.56 -0.82 -3.48
CA LYS A 8 -8.85 -1.53 -4.73
C LYS A 8 -7.70 -2.45 -5.15
N CYS A 9 -6.46 -2.04 -4.94
CA CYS A 9 -5.30 -2.90 -5.20
C CYS A 9 -5.29 -4.14 -4.30
N ALA A 10 -5.49 -3.96 -3.00
CA ALA A 10 -5.52 -5.08 -2.05
C ALA A 10 -6.68 -6.05 -2.31
N GLU A 11 -7.88 -5.51 -2.58
CA GLU A 11 -9.06 -6.31 -2.97
C GLU A 11 -8.77 -7.13 -4.22
N ARG A 12 -8.23 -6.48 -5.26
CA ARG A 12 -7.89 -7.14 -6.51
C ARG A 12 -6.85 -8.26 -6.32
N LEU A 13 -5.87 -8.06 -5.44
CA LEU A 13 -4.89 -9.10 -5.11
C LEU A 13 -5.55 -10.28 -4.38
N GLY A 14 -6.49 -10.02 -3.46
CA GLY A 14 -7.24 -11.07 -2.78
C GLY A 14 -8.18 -11.88 -3.70
N GLU A 15 -8.61 -11.29 -4.82
CA GLU A 15 -9.35 -12.01 -5.87
C GLU A 15 -8.44 -12.91 -6.72
N LEU A 16 -7.19 -12.49 -6.95
CA LEU A 16 -6.26 -13.15 -7.86
C LEU A 16 -5.45 -14.24 -7.17
N GLU A 17 -5.07 -14.03 -5.91
CA GLU A 17 -4.13 -14.87 -5.20
C GLU A 17 -4.67 -15.26 -3.82
N SER A 18 -4.52 -16.54 -3.47
CA SER A 18 -4.92 -17.04 -2.15
C SER A 18 -3.85 -16.88 -1.07
N ARG A 19 -2.61 -16.54 -1.47
CA ARG A 19 -1.42 -16.41 -0.63
C ARG A 19 -0.47 -15.35 -1.22
N LEU A 20 0.22 -14.61 -0.36
CA LEU A 20 1.30 -13.69 -0.74
C LEU A 20 2.55 -14.03 0.07
N ASP A 21 3.67 -14.32 -0.58
CA ASP A 21 4.90 -14.69 0.14
C ASP A 21 5.80 -13.50 0.45
N ILE A 22 5.84 -12.51 -0.45
CA ILE A 22 6.73 -11.35 -0.34
C ILE A 22 5.97 -10.09 -0.75
N LEU A 23 6.05 -9.04 0.08
CA LEU A 23 5.60 -7.69 -0.24
C LEU A 23 6.80 -6.74 -0.26
N VAL A 24 6.99 -6.01 -1.38
CA VAL A 24 8.06 -5.02 -1.50
C VAL A 24 7.46 -3.61 -1.65
N ASN A 25 7.50 -2.85 -0.56
CA ASN A 25 7.09 -1.44 -0.52
C ASN A 25 8.18 -0.52 -1.11
N ASN A 26 8.39 -0.59 -2.43
CA ASN A 26 9.44 0.19 -3.11
C ASN A 26 8.99 1.56 -3.63
N ALA A 27 7.68 1.79 -3.76
CA ALA A 27 7.18 3.06 -4.29
C ALA A 27 7.61 4.23 -3.39
N GLY A 28 8.22 5.25 -4.00
CA GLY A 28 8.68 6.43 -3.30
C GLY A 28 8.72 7.64 -4.23
N MET A 29 8.36 8.80 -3.70
CA MET A 29 8.45 10.08 -4.38
C MET A 29 9.08 11.15 -3.49
N SER A 30 9.71 12.12 -4.13
CA SER A 30 10.10 13.39 -3.51
C SER A 30 9.37 14.51 -4.23
N ALA A 31 8.55 15.26 -3.51
CA ALA A 31 7.88 16.45 -4.03
C ALA A 31 8.69 17.70 -3.65
N GLY A 32 8.95 18.57 -4.62
CA GLY A 32 9.70 19.81 -4.36
C GLY A 32 8.94 20.85 -3.53
N ALA A 33 7.61 20.81 -3.53
CA ALA A 33 6.75 21.72 -2.78
C ALA A 33 5.69 20.94 -1.99
N PHE A 34 5.31 21.46 -0.83
CA PHE A 34 4.23 20.90 -0.02
C PHE A 34 2.93 20.88 -0.81
N LYS A 35 2.35 19.68 -0.97
CA LYS A 35 1.05 19.48 -1.62
C LYS A 35 0.26 18.46 -0.81
N LYS A 36 -1.06 18.63 -0.76
CA LYS A 36 -1.96 17.64 -0.17
C LYS A 36 -2.49 16.69 -1.25
N THR A 37 -2.67 15.43 -0.89
CA THR A 37 -3.43 14.46 -1.69
C THR A 37 -4.94 14.72 -1.55
N GLU A 38 -5.75 14.01 -2.34
CA GLU A 38 -7.22 14.05 -2.22
C GLU A 38 -7.72 13.58 -0.84
N ASP A 39 -6.95 12.71 -0.17
CA ASP A 39 -7.22 12.29 1.21
C ASP A 39 -6.74 13.31 2.27
N GLY A 40 -6.23 14.47 1.86
CA GLY A 40 -5.88 15.58 2.77
C GLY A 40 -4.50 15.48 3.45
N HIS A 41 -3.71 14.46 3.15
CA HIS A 41 -2.35 14.26 3.70
C HIS A 41 -1.27 14.86 2.80
N GLU A 42 -0.11 15.20 3.37
CA GLU A 42 1.04 15.63 2.57
C GLU A 42 1.47 14.54 1.58
N SER A 43 1.75 14.94 0.35
CA SER A 43 2.00 14.04 -0.79
C SER A 43 3.13 13.03 -0.61
N CYS A 44 4.30 13.44 -0.11
CA CYS A 44 5.43 12.54 0.13
C CYS A 44 5.10 11.58 1.27
N TRP A 45 4.52 12.09 2.36
CA TRP A 45 4.13 11.27 3.50
C TRP A 45 3.07 10.24 3.11
N HIS A 46 2.09 10.65 2.30
CA HIS A 46 1.07 9.76 1.77
C HIS A 46 1.67 8.67 0.89
N ALA A 47 2.50 9.04 -0.10
CA ALA A 47 3.06 8.09 -1.06
C ALA A 47 4.11 7.15 -0.45
N ASN A 48 4.95 7.65 0.45
CA ASN A 48 6.12 6.93 0.95
C ASN A 48 5.83 6.15 2.24
N HIS A 49 4.76 6.49 2.96
CA HIS A 49 4.45 5.89 4.25
C HIS A 49 2.99 5.46 4.40
N LEU A 50 2.02 6.39 4.32
CA LEU A 50 0.63 6.06 4.64
C LEU A 50 0.03 5.03 3.67
N GLY A 51 0.28 5.19 2.37
CA GLY A 51 -0.15 4.24 1.34
C GLY A 51 0.47 2.85 1.53
N PRO A 52 1.81 2.72 1.57
CA PRO A 52 2.48 1.44 1.84
C PRO A 52 2.08 0.78 3.17
N PHE A 53 1.91 1.58 4.23
CA PHE A 53 1.45 1.08 5.53
C PHE A 53 0.04 0.48 5.41
N LEU A 54 -0.92 1.23 4.84
CA LEU A 54 -2.28 0.73 4.62
C LEU A 54 -2.29 -0.52 3.72
N LEU A 55 -1.50 -0.53 2.65
CA LEU A 55 -1.40 -1.68 1.75
C LEU A 55 -0.90 -2.93 2.51
N THR A 56 0.10 -2.76 3.36
CA THR A 56 0.66 -3.85 4.18
C THR A 56 -0.38 -4.39 5.15
N GLU A 57 -1.09 -3.52 5.87
CA GLU A 57 -2.17 -3.93 6.79
C GLU A 57 -3.29 -4.70 6.07
N LEU A 58 -3.69 -4.25 4.88
CA LEU A 58 -4.75 -4.91 4.10
C LEU A 58 -4.31 -6.26 3.53
N LEU A 59 -3.02 -6.40 3.18
CA LEU A 59 -2.45 -7.64 2.63
C LEU A 59 -1.92 -8.59 3.70
N LEU A 60 -1.86 -8.16 4.97
CA LEU A 60 -1.38 -8.97 6.08
C LEU A 60 -2.04 -10.36 6.16
N PRO A 61 -3.37 -10.51 5.98
CA PRO A 61 -4.00 -11.83 5.98
C PRO A 61 -3.55 -12.75 4.83
N LEU A 62 -3.07 -12.21 3.71
CA LEU A 62 -2.48 -13.00 2.62
C LEU A 62 -1.02 -13.34 2.90
N LEU A 63 -0.28 -12.43 3.55
CA LEU A 63 1.10 -12.63 3.99
C LEU A 63 1.21 -13.71 5.07
N GLU A 64 0.30 -13.71 6.04
CA GLU A 64 0.26 -14.70 7.13
C GLU A 64 -0.04 -16.13 6.65
N LYS A 65 -0.52 -16.30 5.41
CA LYS A 65 -0.70 -17.62 4.78
C LYS A 65 0.58 -18.16 4.16
N SER A 66 1.63 -17.34 4.07
CA SER A 66 2.95 -17.82 3.68
C SER A 66 3.48 -18.74 4.78
N THR A 67 3.97 -19.90 4.39
CA THR A 67 4.74 -20.77 5.30
C THR A 67 6.08 -20.07 5.57
N GLU A 68 6.62 -20.17 6.80
CA GLU A 68 7.88 -19.50 7.18
C GLU A 68 8.93 -19.50 6.07
N GLY A 69 9.44 -18.31 5.74
CA GLY A 69 10.40 -18.06 4.66
C GLY A 69 11.81 -18.54 4.94
#